data_AF-K3VNC7-F1
#
_entry.id   AF-K3VNC7-F1
#
_cell.length_a   1.000
_cell.length_b   1.000
_cell.length_c   1.000
_cell.angle_alpha   90.00
_cell.angle_beta   90.00
_cell.angle_gamma   90.00
#
_symmetry.space_group_name_H-M   'P 1'
#
loop_
_entity.id
_entity.type
_entity.pdbx_description
1 polymer ?
#
loop_
_entity_poly.entity_id
_entity_poly.type
_entity_poly.pdbx_seq_one_letter_code
_entity_poly.pdbx_strand_id
1 'polypeptide(L)'
;MPNSQAPSSLATLLWDHQNFIPLQKNLGEEDLVLLLTPAVIPLDQSLASATDPFQPLGQALSQTHPWIRHVPYTKKYGITGTHVAFVKKVRTVVFVLSGISSDEGSFQLELADIVREVCEERPFALVACCEVPKSRVEEYEFQTIVQCSGYLVSDLQAVAALLTTKQTTTAAEPTTDDSPPPQTWPLVKWDYDEDLPETHALWEASFPAKFHLHRSTFGSLLKRDGYAMHYIIREPQNGRAVAFCATFTTFTDSSADRLIGSIAAIIVHKDYRGRGIGRRLHNEVMSKLNKIRGVGIIQLGSTFPRLLYGLPASVTNTEWFEKREWKLHESMPGHGRLVIDWLLRFADSPVPNLASAGLTFRPCQLSDYQQIIDIATKESQRRYGFGWYDQYAKTMDSSYTNSIIVGLEGDNLVAAAITYLPNDGSPCGTDIPWPAAIEQNIGGVSCICIKGKLLDNR
;
A
#
# COMPACT_ATOMS: atom_id res chain seq x y z
N MET A 1 3.15 10.69 59.77
CA MET A 1 3.85 11.19 58.57
C MET A 1 4.38 9.99 57.81
N PRO A 2 3.78 9.59 56.68
CA PRO A 2 4.41 8.65 55.77
C PRO A 2 5.25 9.43 54.75
N ASN A 3 6.50 9.01 54.59
CA ASN A 3 7.41 9.45 53.53
C ASN A 3 6.79 9.13 52.17
N SER A 4 6.33 10.15 51.44
CA SER A 4 6.03 10.05 50.03
C SER A 4 7.34 9.91 49.26
N GLN A 5 7.76 8.66 48.98
CA GLN A 5 8.75 8.41 47.94
C GLN A 5 8.18 8.95 46.62
N ALA A 6 8.89 9.89 46.00
CA ALA A 6 8.58 10.33 44.65
C ALA A 6 8.60 9.10 43.72
N PRO A 7 7.60 8.94 42.83
CA PRO A 7 7.62 7.86 41.86
C PRO A 7 8.91 7.97 41.05
N SER A 8 9.73 6.90 41.00
CA SER A 8 10.94 6.92 40.17
C SER A 8 10.50 7.01 38.71
N SER A 9 10.83 8.12 38.04
CA SER A 9 10.55 8.30 36.61
C SER A 9 11.33 7.27 35.82
N LEU A 10 10.67 6.21 35.37
CA LEU A 10 11.29 5.11 34.64
C LEU A 10 11.00 5.26 33.15
N ALA A 11 12.04 5.54 32.36
CA ALA A 11 11.97 5.33 30.91
C ALA A 11 12.19 3.85 30.61
N THR A 12 11.35 3.27 29.76
CA THR A 12 11.39 1.85 29.41
C THR A 12 11.62 1.72 27.90
N LEU A 13 12.58 0.89 27.52
CA LEU A 13 12.72 0.45 26.14
C LEU A 13 11.68 -0.65 25.89
N LEU A 14 10.70 -0.39 25.02
CA LEU A 14 9.75 -1.44 24.62
C LEU A 14 10.44 -2.43 23.67
N TRP A 15 11.14 -1.91 22.67
CA TRP A 15 12.04 -2.66 21.80
C TRP A 15 12.95 -1.75 20.99
N ASP A 16 14.00 -2.36 20.43
CA ASP A 16 14.92 -1.73 19.48
C ASP A 16 15.37 -2.73 18.40
N HIS A 17 14.58 -2.86 17.33
CA HIS A 17 14.82 -3.81 16.24
C HIS A 17 15.89 -3.34 15.26
N GLN A 18 16.20 -2.04 15.24
CA GLN A 18 17.22 -1.46 14.35
C GLN A 18 18.55 -1.19 15.07
N ASN A 19 18.71 -1.63 16.33
CA ASN A 19 19.88 -1.34 17.16
C ASN A 19 20.19 0.16 17.24
N PHE A 20 19.15 0.98 17.35
CA PHE A 20 19.21 2.43 17.47
C PHE A 20 19.94 2.88 18.73
N ILE A 21 19.77 2.16 19.84
CA ILE A 21 20.29 2.48 21.16
C ILE A 21 21.56 1.65 21.44
N PRO A 22 22.62 2.26 21.98
CA PRO A 22 22.76 3.68 22.28
C PRO A 22 22.92 4.51 21.01
N LEU A 23 22.37 5.72 21.02
CA LEU A 23 22.34 6.66 19.90
C LEU A 23 23.72 6.84 19.25
N GLN A 24 24.78 6.88 20.06
CA GLN A 24 26.18 7.06 19.65
C GLN A 24 26.72 5.91 18.78
N LYS A 25 26.10 4.73 18.82
CA LYS A 25 26.52 3.58 17.99
C LYS A 25 26.30 3.86 16.50
N ASN A 26 25.33 4.72 16.18
CA ASN A 26 24.87 4.97 14.81
C ASN A 26 25.28 6.35 14.27
N LEU A 27 26.05 7.12 15.05
CA LEU A 27 26.44 8.51 14.77
C LEU A 27 27.96 8.67 14.69
N GLY A 28 28.43 9.34 13.65
CA GLY A 28 29.74 9.99 13.62
C GLY A 28 29.76 11.30 14.41
N GLU A 29 30.95 11.87 14.61
CA GLU A 29 31.15 13.08 15.43
C GLU A 29 30.39 14.32 14.90
N GLU A 30 30.13 14.40 13.60
CA GLU A 30 29.45 15.52 12.94
C GLU A 30 28.02 15.18 12.45
N ASP A 31 27.53 13.97 12.74
CA ASP A 31 26.23 13.53 12.26
C ASP A 31 25.10 14.27 12.99
N LEU A 32 24.20 14.92 12.24
CA LEU A 32 23.09 15.65 12.83
C LEU A 32 21.96 14.70 13.26
N VAL A 33 21.41 14.89 14.47
CA VAL A 33 20.22 14.22 14.99
C VAL A 33 19.04 15.19 14.93
N LEU A 34 17.91 14.79 14.35
CA LEU A 34 16.69 15.58 14.41
C LEU A 34 15.83 15.13 15.58
N LEU A 35 15.56 16.02 16.54
CA LEU A 35 14.60 15.83 17.61
C LEU A 35 13.30 16.57 17.26
N LEU A 36 12.26 15.82 16.89
CA LEU A 36 10.94 16.34 16.58
C LEU A 36 10.04 16.21 17.80
N THR A 37 9.50 17.32 18.29
CA THR A 37 8.69 17.36 19.52
C THR A 37 7.37 18.10 19.31
N PRO A 38 6.28 17.71 19.98
CA PRO A 38 5.00 18.37 19.83
C PRO A 38 4.98 19.67 20.64
N ALA A 39 4.46 20.74 20.06
CA ALA A 39 4.20 21.99 20.77
C ALA A 39 2.92 21.83 21.63
N VAL A 40 3.10 21.48 22.91
CA VAL A 40 2.03 21.21 23.87
C VAL A 40 2.15 22.08 25.11
N ILE A 41 1.09 22.08 25.92
CA ILE A 41 1.08 22.79 27.20
C ILE A 41 1.95 22.02 28.21
N PRO A 42 2.85 22.69 28.95
CA PRO A 42 3.63 22.07 30.03
C PRO A 42 2.75 21.43 31.11
N LEU A 43 3.15 20.25 31.62
CA LEU A 43 2.46 19.61 32.76
C LEU A 43 2.67 20.37 34.06
N ASP A 44 3.84 20.98 34.22
CA ASP A 44 4.15 21.83 35.36
C ASP A 44 3.57 23.22 35.16
N GLN A 45 2.46 23.49 35.86
CA GLN A 45 1.74 24.76 35.81
C GLN A 45 2.53 25.93 36.42
N SER A 46 3.66 25.67 37.09
CA SER A 46 4.55 26.72 37.57
C SER A 46 5.46 27.28 36.47
N LEU A 47 5.60 26.58 35.35
CA LEU A 47 6.31 27.06 34.16
C LEU A 47 5.40 27.98 33.34
N ALA A 48 5.98 29.05 32.78
CA ALA A 48 5.25 29.97 31.91
C ALA A 48 4.70 29.20 30.69
N SER A 49 3.50 29.56 30.24
CA SER A 49 2.84 28.93 29.08
C SER A 49 3.61 29.05 27.76
N ALA A 50 4.71 29.81 27.73
CA ALA A 50 5.58 30.03 26.59
C ALA A 50 6.84 29.15 26.58
N THR A 51 7.08 28.31 27.60
CA THR A 51 8.27 27.46 27.69
C THR A 51 8.04 26.14 26.94
N ASP A 52 8.99 25.75 26.08
CA ASP A 52 8.96 24.45 25.41
C ASP A 52 9.13 23.32 26.44
N PRO A 53 8.11 22.47 26.68
CA PRO A 53 8.18 21.42 27.69
C PRO A 53 9.22 20.33 27.36
N PHE A 54 9.64 20.20 26.10
CA PHE A 54 10.62 19.20 25.66
C PHE A 54 12.05 19.75 25.59
N GLN A 55 12.28 21.03 25.88
CA GLN A 55 13.61 21.61 25.98
C GLN A 55 14.57 20.78 26.87
N PRO A 56 14.16 20.24 28.04
CA PRO A 56 15.04 19.41 28.86
C PRO A 56 15.55 18.15 28.16
N LEU A 57 14.75 17.52 27.29
CA LEU A 57 15.17 16.36 26.50
C LEU A 57 16.26 16.73 25.51
N GLY A 58 16.06 17.82 24.75
CA GLY A 58 17.05 18.32 23.80
C GLY A 58 18.36 18.72 24.47
N GLN A 59 18.30 19.34 25.66
CA GLN A 59 19.47 19.68 26.46
C GLN A 59 20.21 18.43 26.95
N ALA A 60 19.49 17.44 27.49
CA ALA A 60 20.09 16.21 27.99
C ALA A 60 20.76 15.38 26.87
N LEU A 61 20.13 15.27 25.69
CA LEU A 61 20.74 14.62 24.53
C LEU A 61 21.99 15.37 24.05
N SER A 62 21.95 16.71 24.04
CA SER A 62 23.09 17.57 23.64
C SER A 62 24.32 17.41 24.53
N GLN A 63 24.16 16.96 25.78
CA GLN A 63 25.30 16.66 26.66
C GLN A 63 26.12 15.46 26.17
N THR A 64 25.48 14.53 25.45
CA THR A 64 26.17 13.33 24.93
C THR A 64 26.51 13.44 23.46
N HIS A 65 25.73 14.18 22.66
CA HIS A 65 26.01 14.43 21.25
C HIS A 65 25.69 15.87 20.89
N PRO A 66 26.66 16.74 20.53
CA PRO A 66 26.43 18.18 20.40
C PRO A 66 25.54 18.58 19.21
N TRP A 67 25.38 17.72 18.21
CA TRP A 67 24.60 18.00 17.00
C TRP A 67 23.15 17.51 17.12
N ILE A 68 22.42 18.01 18.12
CA ILE A 68 20.96 17.84 18.21
C ILE A 68 20.25 19.05 17.61
N ARG A 69 19.46 18.82 16.56
CA ARG A 69 18.54 19.82 16.01
C ARG A 69 17.14 19.58 16.57
N HIS A 70 16.74 20.42 17.52
CA HIS A 70 15.38 20.40 18.08
C HIS A 70 14.44 21.22 17.18
N VAL A 71 13.38 20.59 16.68
CA VAL A 71 12.36 21.25 15.85
C VAL A 71 10.96 20.88 16.36
N PRO A 72 10.15 21.87 16.80
CA PRO A 72 8.79 21.60 17.23
C PRO A 72 7.85 21.44 16.03
N TYR A 73 6.85 20.57 16.16
CA TYR A 73 5.73 20.46 15.25
C TYR A 73 4.41 20.78 15.98
N THR A 74 3.38 21.22 15.25
CA THR A 74 2.11 21.68 15.84
C THR A 74 0.93 21.01 15.16
N LYS A 75 -0.21 20.89 15.86
CA LYS A 75 -1.46 20.40 15.25
C LYS A 75 -1.93 21.26 14.08
N LYS A 76 -1.72 22.59 14.16
CA LYS A 76 -2.17 23.54 13.13
C LYS A 76 -1.43 23.38 11.79
N TYR A 77 -0.12 23.11 11.83
CA TYR A 77 0.71 23.11 10.61
C TYR A 77 1.23 21.71 10.23
N GLY A 78 1.12 20.72 11.11
CA GLY A 78 1.60 19.36 10.88
C GLY A 78 3.08 19.31 10.50
N ILE A 79 3.44 18.31 9.69
CA ILE A 79 4.77 18.16 9.10
C ILE A 79 4.85 18.99 7.81
N THR A 80 5.51 20.14 7.91
CA THR A 80 5.71 21.06 6.78
C THR A 80 6.93 20.69 5.91
N GLY A 81 7.06 21.31 4.73
CA GLY A 81 8.23 21.15 3.86
C GLY A 81 9.57 21.50 4.54
N THR A 82 9.56 22.37 5.55
CA THR A 82 10.75 22.66 6.36
C THR A 82 11.17 21.46 7.21
N HIS A 83 10.22 20.74 7.82
CA HIS A 83 10.50 19.51 8.56
C HIS A 83 11.08 18.45 7.63
N VAL A 84 10.47 18.26 6.46
CA VAL A 84 10.98 17.33 5.42
C VAL A 84 12.40 17.69 5.01
N ALA A 85 12.70 18.97 4.83
CA ALA A 85 14.05 19.44 4.50
C ALA A 85 15.07 19.16 5.61
N PHE A 86 14.67 19.19 6.88
CA PHE A 86 15.52 18.76 8.00
C PHE A 86 15.72 17.25 8.03
N VAL A 87 14.65 16.47 7.89
CA VAL A 87 14.70 14.99 7.89
C VAL A 87 15.67 14.48 6.83
N LYS A 88 15.66 15.07 5.63
CA LYS A 88 16.57 14.69 4.53
C LYS A 88 18.05 14.97 4.80
N LYS A 89 18.38 15.83 5.78
CA LYS A 89 19.75 16.28 6.09
C LYS A 89 20.35 15.65 7.34
N VAL A 90 19.57 14.90 8.12
CA VAL A 90 20.03 14.28 9.36
C VAL A 90 20.40 12.82 9.17
N ARG A 91 21.21 12.31 10.09
CA ARG A 91 21.59 10.89 10.16
C ARG A 91 20.47 10.06 10.77
N THR A 92 19.80 10.58 11.79
CA THR A 92 18.79 9.87 12.55
C THR A 92 17.72 10.82 13.09
N VAL A 93 16.51 10.30 13.31
CA VAL A 93 15.36 11.07 13.81
C VAL A 93 14.86 10.46 15.12
N VAL A 94 14.63 11.31 16.11
CA VAL A 94 13.91 11.01 17.35
C VAL A 94 12.60 11.80 17.30
N PHE A 95 11.47 11.09 17.27
CA PHE A 95 10.14 11.68 17.24
C PHE A 95 9.43 11.45 18.57
N VAL A 96 8.94 12.52 19.19
CA VAL A 96 8.34 12.46 20.53
C VAL A 96 6.83 12.61 20.44
N LEU A 97 6.07 11.85 21.23
CA LEU A 97 4.63 11.99 21.41
C LEU A 97 4.34 12.42 22.85
N SER A 98 3.39 13.32 23.05
CA SER A 98 2.89 13.68 24.39
C SER A 98 1.76 12.78 24.89
N GLY A 99 1.17 11.96 24.01
CA GLY A 99 0.05 11.06 24.32
C GLY A 99 -0.30 10.14 23.15
N ILE A 100 -1.03 9.06 23.40
CA ILE A 100 -1.46 8.07 22.38
C ILE A 100 -2.99 7.83 22.36
N SER A 101 -3.67 8.07 23.48
CA SER A 101 -5.11 7.73 23.62
C SER A 101 -6.04 8.94 23.46
N SER A 102 -5.51 10.13 23.23
CA SER A 102 -6.29 11.34 22.94
C SER A 102 -6.41 11.60 21.44
N ASP A 103 -7.36 12.44 21.03
CA ASP A 103 -7.45 12.96 19.66
C ASP A 103 -6.13 13.61 19.22
N GLU A 104 -5.48 14.32 20.15
CA GLU A 104 -4.16 14.90 19.92
C GLU A 104 -3.07 13.83 19.75
N GLY A 105 -3.09 12.77 20.56
CA GLY A 105 -2.14 11.67 20.43
C GLY A 105 -2.27 10.88 19.13
N SER A 106 -3.51 10.64 18.67
CA SER A 106 -3.78 9.96 17.40
C SER A 106 -3.25 10.78 16.23
N PHE A 107 -3.46 12.10 16.25
CA PHE A 107 -2.89 13.01 15.26
C PHE A 107 -1.35 13.02 15.28
N GLN A 108 -0.73 13.03 16.48
CA GLN A 108 0.73 12.99 16.57
C GLN A 108 1.32 11.67 16.04
N LEU A 109 0.61 10.55 16.21
CA LEU A 109 0.98 9.26 15.62
C LEU A 109 0.92 9.30 14.08
N GLU A 110 -0.12 9.88 13.49
CA GLU A 110 -0.22 10.09 12.04
C GLU A 110 0.98 10.90 11.51
N LEU A 111 1.39 11.95 12.24
CA LEU A 111 2.58 12.73 11.89
C LEU A 111 3.88 11.92 12.04
N ALA A 112 3.98 11.06 13.05
CA ALA A 112 5.13 10.18 13.23
C ALA A 112 5.29 9.23 12.04
N ASP A 113 4.18 8.69 11.53
CA ASP A 113 4.18 7.85 10.32
C ASP A 113 4.61 8.63 9.07
N ILE A 114 4.11 9.85 8.87
CA ILE A 114 4.57 10.71 7.77
C ILE A 114 6.08 10.94 7.85
N VAL A 115 6.62 11.25 9.03
CA VAL A 115 8.07 11.47 9.19
C VAL A 115 8.85 10.19 8.94
N ARG A 116 8.38 9.05 9.47
CA ARG A 116 8.99 7.74 9.24
C ARG A 116 9.09 7.42 7.74
N GLU A 117 8.04 7.71 6.96
CA GLU A 117 8.07 7.51 5.52
C GLU A 117 9.09 8.40 4.80
N VAL A 118 9.29 9.63 5.28
CA VAL A 118 10.30 10.58 4.77
C VAL A 118 11.72 10.18 5.19
N CYS A 119 11.89 9.42 6.28
CA CYS A 119 13.20 8.95 6.73
C CYS A 119 13.83 7.94 5.75
N GLU A 120 13.02 7.22 4.97
CA GLU A 120 13.48 6.15 4.07
C GLU A 120 14.28 5.11 4.88
N GLU A 121 15.58 4.94 4.60
CA GLU A 121 16.47 3.99 5.31
C GLU A 121 17.12 4.61 6.57
N ARG A 122 16.84 5.87 6.90
CA ARG A 122 17.43 6.54 8.07
C ARG A 122 16.81 6.01 9.36
N PRO A 123 17.61 5.73 10.41
CA PRO A 123 17.08 5.28 11.68
C PRO A 123 16.08 6.27 12.28
N PHE A 124 14.98 5.74 12.82
CA PHE A 124 13.89 6.49 13.41
C PHE A 124 13.46 5.89 14.75
N ALA A 125 13.50 6.65 15.83
CA ALA A 125 12.99 6.22 17.13
C ALA A 125 11.76 7.02 17.54
N LEU A 126 10.74 6.30 18.02
CA LEU A 126 9.56 6.88 18.64
C LEU A 126 9.75 6.94 20.16
N VAL A 127 9.53 8.11 20.75
CA VAL A 127 9.49 8.34 22.20
C VAL A 127 8.07 8.67 22.60
N ALA A 128 7.40 7.76 23.30
CA ALA A 128 6.06 7.99 23.84
C ALA A 128 6.14 8.48 25.29
N CYS A 129 5.79 9.76 25.52
CA CYS A 129 5.67 10.32 26.87
C CYS A 129 4.31 10.00 27.51
N CYS A 130 3.89 8.74 27.37
CA CYS A 130 2.68 8.17 27.96
C CYS A 130 2.79 6.64 27.99
N GLU A 131 1.94 5.98 28.77
CA GLU A 131 1.83 4.53 28.74
C GLU A 131 1.28 4.05 27.39
N VAL A 132 1.99 3.10 26.76
CA VAL A 132 1.56 2.51 25.49
C VAL A 132 0.92 1.14 25.74
N PRO A 133 -0.39 0.94 25.45
CA PRO A 133 -1.04 -0.35 25.65
C PRO A 133 -0.43 -1.43 24.75
N LYS A 134 -0.01 -2.57 25.31
CA LYS A 134 0.61 -3.70 24.57
C LYS A 134 -0.15 -4.13 23.30
N SER A 135 -1.48 -4.00 23.29
CA SER A 135 -2.31 -4.33 22.12
C SER A 135 -2.18 -3.33 20.95
N ARG A 136 -1.88 -2.06 21.23
CA ARG A 136 -1.66 -1.01 20.22
C ARG A 136 -0.20 -0.92 19.81
N VAL A 137 0.69 -1.29 20.70
CA VAL A 137 2.14 -1.34 20.49
C VAL A 137 2.48 -2.19 19.24
N GLU A 138 1.83 -3.33 19.02
CA GLU A 138 1.98 -4.17 17.80
C GLU A 138 1.25 -3.63 16.55
N GLU A 139 0.40 -2.61 16.69
CA GLU A 139 -0.27 -1.97 15.56
C GLU A 139 0.67 -1.03 14.80
N TYR A 140 1.65 -0.45 15.50
CA TYR A 140 2.57 0.53 14.94
C TYR A 140 3.91 -0.11 14.51
N GLU A 141 4.35 0.16 13.28
CA GLU A 141 5.52 -0.47 12.65
C GLU A 141 6.87 0.23 12.99
N PHE A 142 6.94 0.99 14.09
CA PHE A 142 8.15 1.69 14.51
C PHE A 142 9.22 0.71 14.98
N GLN A 143 10.44 0.83 14.44
CA GLN A 143 11.52 -0.11 14.71
C GLN A 143 12.17 0.06 16.09
N THR A 144 12.05 1.24 16.70
CA THR A 144 12.49 1.50 18.08
C THR A 144 11.44 2.31 18.80
N ILE A 145 10.98 1.84 19.96
CA ILE A 145 10.02 2.55 20.80
C ILE A 145 10.53 2.64 22.23
N VAL A 146 10.65 3.86 22.72
CA VAL A 146 10.89 4.19 24.13
C VAL A 146 9.62 4.76 24.71
N GLN A 147 9.25 4.35 25.93
CA GLN A 147 8.14 4.94 26.67
C GLN A 147 8.60 5.54 27.99
N CYS A 148 7.89 6.56 28.48
CA CYS A 148 7.98 7.06 29.85
C CYS A 148 6.59 7.49 30.34
N SER A 149 6.46 7.72 31.65
CA SER A 149 5.19 8.08 32.30
C SER A 149 4.60 9.41 31.84
N GLY A 150 5.41 10.30 31.30
CA GLY A 150 5.04 11.67 30.98
C GLY A 150 6.20 12.46 30.41
N TYR A 151 6.05 13.77 30.37
CA TYR A 151 7.06 14.71 29.88
C TYR A 151 7.47 15.72 30.96
N LEU A 152 7.56 15.28 32.22
CA LEU A 152 8.25 16.05 33.27
C LEU A 152 9.76 16.00 33.04
N VAL A 153 10.49 16.95 33.63
CA VAL A 153 11.96 17.04 33.49
C VAL A 153 12.65 15.71 33.81
N SER A 154 12.23 15.03 34.88
CA SER A 154 12.78 13.74 35.29
C SER A 154 12.49 12.61 34.30
N ASP A 155 11.30 12.59 33.70
CA ASP A 155 10.94 11.62 32.66
C ASP A 155 11.81 11.81 31.41
N LEU A 156 11.96 13.06 30.97
CA LEU A 156 12.75 13.42 29.79
C LEU A 156 14.24 13.14 29.98
N GLN A 157 14.77 13.36 31.19
CA GLN A 157 16.14 12.99 31.54
C GLN A 157 16.34 11.47 31.54
N ALA A 158 15.36 10.70 32.04
CA ALA A 158 15.39 9.25 31.98
C ALA A 158 15.37 8.72 30.54
N VAL A 159 14.56 9.32 29.66
CA VAL A 159 14.55 9.01 28.22
C VAL A 159 15.91 9.30 27.58
N ALA A 160 16.49 10.48 27.84
CA ALA A 160 17.79 10.85 27.30
C ALA A 160 18.87 9.85 27.75
N ALA A 161 18.91 9.51 29.04
CA ALA A 161 19.85 8.53 29.58
C ALA A 161 19.67 7.15 28.93
N LEU A 162 18.43 6.70 28.73
CA LEU A 162 18.15 5.42 28.07
C LEU A 162 18.61 5.43 26.61
N LEU A 163 18.37 6.51 25.87
CA LEU A 163 18.78 6.64 24.47
C LEU A 163 20.31 6.69 24.31
N THR A 164 21.08 7.09 25.34
CA THR A 164 22.53 7.28 25.24
C THR A 164 23.37 6.25 26.01
N THR A 165 22.76 5.47 26.91
CA THR A 165 23.51 4.49 27.72
C THR A 165 23.78 3.23 26.92
N LYS A 166 25.05 2.83 26.84
CA LYS A 166 25.46 1.49 26.38
C LYS A 166 24.88 0.46 27.36
N GLN A 167 23.81 -0.26 26.97
CA GLN A 167 23.41 -1.44 27.72
C GLN A 167 24.56 -2.44 27.69
N THR A 168 25.23 -2.60 28.83
CA THR A 168 26.13 -3.71 29.04
C THR A 168 25.21 -4.90 29.28
N THR A 169 25.20 -5.85 28.36
CA THR A 169 24.53 -7.15 28.53
C THR A 169 25.22 -7.90 29.66
N THR A 170 24.95 -7.49 30.89
CA THR A 170 25.09 -8.34 32.07
C THR A 170 23.90 -9.26 31.99
N ALA A 171 24.16 -10.51 31.62
CA ALA A 171 23.18 -11.57 31.61
C ALA A 171 22.51 -11.63 32.99
N ALA A 172 21.31 -11.06 33.09
CA ALA A 172 20.35 -11.48 34.10
C ALA A 172 19.89 -12.87 33.67
N GLU A 173 19.88 -13.79 34.64
CA GLU A 173 19.51 -15.19 34.44
C GLU A 173 18.17 -15.31 33.68
N PRO A 174 18.05 -16.28 32.77
CA PRO A 174 16.88 -16.45 31.93
C PRO A 174 15.71 -16.89 32.79
N THR A 175 14.81 -15.97 33.14
CA THR A 175 13.41 -16.36 33.20
C THR A 175 13.01 -16.68 31.76
N THR A 176 12.84 -17.97 31.50
CA THR A 176 12.30 -18.55 30.28
C THR A 176 10.99 -17.87 29.92
N ASP A 177 11.07 -16.81 29.12
CA ASP A 177 10.01 -16.44 28.21
C ASP A 177 10.58 -16.73 26.82
N ASP A 178 10.22 -17.90 26.30
CA ASP A 178 10.64 -18.52 25.03
C ASP A 178 10.11 -17.74 23.81
N SER A 179 10.12 -16.41 23.85
CA SER A 179 9.75 -15.61 22.69
C SER A 179 10.99 -15.44 21.80
N PRO A 180 11.03 -16.08 20.61
CA PRO A 180 12.13 -15.85 19.67
C PRO A 180 12.20 -14.36 19.31
N PRO A 181 13.39 -13.84 18.95
CA PRO A 181 13.52 -12.47 18.47
C PRO A 181 12.49 -12.22 17.36
N PRO A 182 11.86 -11.03 17.32
CA PRO A 182 10.79 -10.75 16.37
C PRO A 182 11.28 -11.03 14.96
N GLN A 183 10.66 -12.03 14.33
CA GLN A 183 11.06 -12.55 13.05
C GLN A 183 10.94 -11.41 12.03
N THR A 184 12.08 -10.91 11.54
CA THR A 184 12.08 -9.91 10.49
C THR A 184 11.62 -10.60 9.21
N TRP A 185 10.57 -10.07 8.59
CA TRP A 185 10.00 -10.59 7.35
C TRP A 185 10.50 -9.72 6.19
N PRO A 186 11.71 -9.99 5.64
CA PRO A 186 12.27 -9.13 4.60
C PRO A 186 11.40 -9.17 3.35
N LEU A 187 11.11 -7.98 2.81
CA LEU A 187 10.44 -7.81 1.54
C LEU A 187 11.49 -7.85 0.43
N VAL A 188 11.33 -8.76 -0.52
CA VAL A 188 12.23 -8.91 -1.66
C VAL A 188 11.45 -8.61 -2.95
N LYS A 189 12.13 -8.00 -3.92
CA LYS A 189 11.57 -7.85 -5.27
C LYS A 189 11.41 -9.24 -5.87
N TRP A 190 10.24 -9.51 -6.44
CA TRP A 190 9.97 -10.78 -7.08
C TRP A 190 10.78 -10.95 -8.36
N ASP A 191 11.37 -12.12 -8.54
CA ASP A 191 12.11 -12.54 -9.72
C ASP A 191 11.35 -13.64 -10.48
N TYR A 192 11.22 -13.48 -11.80
CA TYR A 192 10.43 -14.42 -12.61
C TYR A 192 11.02 -15.82 -12.65
N ASP A 193 12.34 -15.93 -12.78
CA ASP A 193 13.01 -17.22 -12.98
C ASP A 193 13.15 -17.98 -11.66
N GLU A 194 13.35 -17.26 -10.55
CA GLU A 194 13.51 -17.85 -9.22
C GLU A 194 12.17 -18.09 -8.49
N ASP A 195 11.23 -17.13 -8.54
CA ASP A 195 10.09 -17.11 -7.62
C ASP A 195 8.80 -17.71 -8.21
N LEU A 196 8.69 -17.87 -9.53
CA LEU A 196 7.46 -18.33 -10.18
C LEU A 196 6.94 -19.67 -9.63
N PRO A 197 7.77 -20.72 -9.44
CA PRO A 197 7.28 -21.99 -8.92
C PRO A 197 6.64 -21.89 -7.52
N GLU A 198 7.30 -21.18 -6.60
CA GLU A 198 6.80 -21.00 -5.23
C GLU A 198 5.60 -20.07 -5.17
N THR A 199 5.58 -19.03 -5.99
CA THR A 199 4.46 -18.09 -6.07
C THR A 199 3.21 -18.77 -6.62
N HIS A 200 3.37 -19.63 -7.63
CA HIS A 200 2.27 -20.43 -8.19
C HIS A 200 1.72 -21.42 -7.17
N ALA A 201 2.59 -22.12 -6.42
CA ALA A 201 2.15 -22.99 -5.32
C ALA A 201 1.42 -22.22 -4.21
N LEU A 202 1.91 -21.03 -3.85
CA LEU A 202 1.27 -20.15 -2.86
C LEU A 202 -0.12 -19.67 -3.33
N TRP A 203 -0.26 -19.38 -4.63
CA TRP A 203 -1.54 -19.04 -5.26
C TRP A 203 -2.54 -20.18 -5.14
N GLU A 204 -2.16 -21.39 -5.57
CA GLU A 204 -3.05 -22.56 -5.54
C GLU A 204 -3.46 -22.95 -4.10
N ALA A 205 -2.54 -22.80 -3.14
CA ALA A 205 -2.82 -23.06 -1.73
C ALA A 205 -3.75 -22.02 -1.09
N SER A 206 -3.85 -20.82 -1.67
CA SER A 206 -4.58 -19.69 -1.07
C SER A 206 -5.94 -19.44 -1.72
N PHE A 207 -6.14 -19.89 -2.96
CA PHE A 207 -7.38 -19.72 -3.69
C PHE A 207 -8.09 -21.06 -3.98
N PRO A 208 -9.44 -21.06 -4.06
CA PRO A 208 -10.19 -22.22 -4.55
C PRO A 208 -9.79 -22.63 -5.96
N ALA A 209 -9.99 -23.92 -6.30
CA ALA A 209 -9.61 -24.51 -7.58
C ALA A 209 -10.10 -23.75 -8.82
N LYS A 210 -11.27 -23.11 -8.74
CA LYS A 210 -11.82 -22.30 -9.84
C LYS A 210 -10.97 -21.08 -10.23
N PHE A 211 -10.02 -20.68 -9.38
CA PHE A 211 -9.07 -19.60 -9.66
C PHE A 211 -7.66 -20.13 -9.94
N HIS A 212 -7.47 -21.45 -10.05
CA HIS A 212 -6.18 -22.02 -10.40
C HIS A 212 -5.90 -21.80 -11.89
N LEU A 213 -4.67 -21.42 -12.21
CA LEU A 213 -4.18 -21.22 -13.56
C LEU A 213 -2.99 -22.14 -13.78
N HIS A 214 -2.79 -22.60 -15.00
CA HIS A 214 -1.56 -23.30 -15.35
C HIS A 214 -0.35 -22.36 -15.11
N ARG A 215 0.76 -22.90 -14.59
CA ARG A 215 1.93 -22.11 -14.19
C ARG A 215 2.47 -21.21 -15.30
N SER A 216 2.44 -21.67 -16.56
CA SER A 216 2.89 -20.86 -17.71
C SER A 216 1.98 -19.64 -17.94
N THR A 217 0.66 -19.83 -17.88
CA THR A 217 -0.33 -18.75 -18.04
C THR A 217 -0.21 -17.75 -16.89
N PHE A 218 -0.08 -18.25 -15.66
CA PHE A 218 0.16 -17.42 -14.48
C PHE A 218 1.45 -16.59 -14.63
N GLY A 219 2.55 -17.23 -15.03
CA GLY A 219 3.82 -16.55 -15.29
C GLY A 219 3.71 -15.46 -16.37
N SER A 220 3.03 -15.72 -17.48
CA SER A 220 2.86 -14.72 -18.56
C SER A 220 2.03 -13.50 -18.15
N LEU A 221 1.15 -13.64 -17.17
CA LEU A 221 0.41 -12.50 -16.62
C LEU A 221 1.28 -11.66 -15.69
N LEU A 222 2.17 -12.29 -14.91
CA LEU A 222 3.06 -11.60 -13.99
C LEU A 222 4.23 -10.92 -14.71
N LYS A 223 4.81 -11.56 -15.74
CA LYS A 223 5.96 -11.02 -16.47
C LYS A 223 5.55 -9.90 -17.44
N ARG A 224 5.41 -8.67 -16.94
CA ARG A 224 5.10 -7.47 -17.74
C ARG A 224 6.17 -6.40 -17.57
N ASP A 225 7.10 -6.37 -18.53
CA ASP A 225 8.23 -5.44 -18.51
C ASP A 225 7.77 -3.98 -18.44
N GLY A 226 8.40 -3.20 -17.56
CA GLY A 226 8.12 -1.76 -17.37
C GLY A 226 6.86 -1.43 -16.55
N TYR A 227 5.95 -2.39 -16.35
CA TYR A 227 4.66 -2.15 -15.68
C TYR A 227 4.45 -3.01 -14.43
N ALA A 228 5.15 -4.14 -14.29
CA ALA A 228 5.05 -5.04 -13.14
C ALA A 228 6.13 -4.79 -12.09
N MET A 229 5.74 -4.68 -10.82
CA MET A 229 6.67 -4.53 -9.68
C MET A 229 6.22 -5.42 -8.51
N HIS A 230 6.35 -6.73 -8.66
CA HIS A 230 5.85 -7.67 -7.66
C HIS A 230 6.83 -7.83 -6.50
N TYR A 231 6.30 -8.26 -5.35
CA TYR A 231 7.10 -8.46 -4.15
C TYR A 231 6.73 -9.76 -3.45
N ILE A 232 7.74 -10.36 -2.82
CA ILE A 232 7.63 -11.61 -2.10
C ILE A 232 8.25 -11.46 -0.71
N ILE A 233 7.70 -12.15 0.26
CA ILE A 233 8.30 -12.31 1.59
C ILE A 233 8.64 -13.77 1.76
N ARG A 234 9.88 -14.02 2.17
CA ARG A 234 10.42 -15.35 2.43
C ARG A 234 10.63 -15.56 3.92
N GLU A 235 10.41 -16.79 4.38
CA GLU A 235 10.67 -17.17 5.75
C GLU A 235 12.19 -17.15 6.03
N PRO A 236 12.65 -16.41 7.05
CA PRO A 236 14.09 -16.31 7.35
C PRO A 236 14.80 -17.64 7.58
N GLN A 237 14.10 -18.66 8.10
CA GLN A 237 14.70 -19.91 8.55
C GLN A 237 15.05 -20.86 7.40
N ASN A 238 14.18 -20.95 6.39
CA ASN A 238 14.33 -21.92 5.29
C ASN A 238 14.19 -21.27 3.89
N GLY A 239 13.99 -19.96 3.83
CA GLY A 239 13.88 -19.20 2.59
C GLY A 239 12.57 -19.38 1.83
N ARG A 240 11.60 -20.16 2.33
CA ARG A 240 10.35 -20.44 1.61
C ARG A 240 9.49 -19.20 1.44
N ALA A 241 8.87 -19.02 0.28
CA ALA A 241 7.89 -17.97 0.05
C ALA A 241 6.67 -18.15 0.97
N VAL A 242 6.38 -17.13 1.77
CA VAL A 242 5.24 -17.13 2.71
C VAL A 242 4.19 -16.08 2.37
N ALA A 243 4.55 -15.04 1.61
CA ALA A 243 3.60 -14.05 1.13
C ALA A 243 4.04 -13.47 -0.21
N PHE A 244 3.08 -13.04 -1.01
CA PHE A 244 3.29 -12.49 -2.35
C PHE A 244 2.28 -11.38 -2.64
N CYS A 245 2.75 -10.33 -3.31
CA CYS A 245 1.92 -9.23 -3.79
C CYS A 245 2.20 -8.97 -5.28
N ALA A 246 1.19 -9.19 -6.12
CA ALA A 246 1.22 -8.84 -7.53
C ALA A 246 0.78 -7.39 -7.69
N THR A 247 1.56 -6.61 -8.45
CA THR A 247 1.29 -5.20 -8.71
C THR A 247 1.53 -4.83 -10.17
N PHE A 248 0.74 -3.87 -10.66
CA PHE A 248 0.91 -3.31 -12.00
C PHE A 248 0.73 -1.80 -12.00
N THR A 249 1.32 -1.12 -12.97
CA THR A 249 0.98 0.25 -13.35
C THR A 249 0.35 0.28 -14.75
N THR A 250 -0.65 1.14 -14.95
CA THR A 250 -1.34 1.26 -16.25
C THR A 250 -1.73 2.71 -16.50
N PHE A 251 -1.66 3.14 -17.76
CA PHE A 251 -2.08 4.49 -18.17
C PHE A 251 -3.59 4.65 -18.13
N THR A 252 -4.04 5.82 -17.67
CA THR A 252 -5.48 6.15 -17.63
C THR A 252 -6.02 6.66 -18.95
N ASP A 253 -5.18 7.31 -19.74
CA ASP A 253 -5.51 8.02 -20.98
C ASP A 253 -4.24 8.21 -21.84
N SER A 254 -4.37 9.00 -22.90
CA SER A 254 -3.30 9.27 -23.87
C SER A 254 -2.24 10.27 -23.40
N SER A 255 -2.35 10.87 -22.21
CA SER A 255 -1.41 11.92 -21.79
C SER A 255 -0.05 11.37 -21.35
N ALA A 256 0.04 10.05 -21.12
CA ALA A 256 1.25 9.32 -20.73
C ALA A 256 1.92 9.78 -19.41
N ASP A 257 1.26 10.66 -18.65
CA ASP A 257 1.73 11.15 -17.34
C ASP A 257 0.82 10.73 -16.18
N ARG A 258 -0.34 10.13 -16.47
CA ARG A 258 -1.31 9.64 -15.49
C ARG A 258 -1.36 8.12 -15.47
N LEU A 259 -1.06 7.57 -14.29
CA LEU A 259 -0.99 6.14 -14.01
C LEU A 259 -1.94 5.76 -12.88
N ILE A 260 -2.27 4.47 -12.88
CA ILE A 260 -2.90 3.79 -11.76
C ILE A 260 -1.96 2.71 -11.26
N GLY A 261 -1.79 2.67 -9.94
CA GLY A 261 -1.20 1.53 -9.25
C GLY A 261 -2.27 0.48 -8.99
N SER A 262 -1.97 -0.78 -9.26
CA SER A 262 -2.86 -1.90 -8.96
C SER A 262 -2.19 -2.82 -7.95
N ILE A 263 -2.90 -3.18 -6.88
CA ILE A 263 -2.60 -4.36 -6.08
C ILE A 263 -3.49 -5.49 -6.62
N ALA A 264 -2.97 -6.19 -7.63
CA ALA A 264 -3.72 -7.20 -8.38
C ALA A 264 -4.09 -8.41 -7.51
N ALA A 265 -3.20 -8.80 -6.60
CA ALA A 265 -3.46 -9.81 -5.58
C ALA A 265 -2.46 -9.63 -4.43
N ILE A 266 -2.91 -9.89 -3.20
CA ILE A 266 -2.05 -9.99 -2.02
C ILE A 266 -2.40 -11.26 -1.25
N ILE A 267 -1.39 -12.08 -0.98
CA ILE A 267 -1.55 -13.42 -0.46
C ILE A 267 -0.58 -13.66 0.68
N VAL A 268 -1.07 -14.25 1.76
CA VAL A 268 -0.26 -14.79 2.85
C VAL A 268 -0.64 -16.25 3.05
N HIS A 269 0.38 -17.11 3.08
CA HIS A 269 0.22 -18.55 3.34
C HIS A 269 -0.55 -18.76 4.63
N LYS A 270 -1.52 -19.68 4.63
CA LYS A 270 -2.48 -19.87 5.74
C LYS A 270 -1.81 -20.04 7.10
N ASP A 271 -0.71 -20.78 7.16
CA ASP A 271 0.01 -21.09 8.40
C ASP A 271 0.82 -19.91 8.96
N TYR A 272 0.94 -18.83 8.17
CA TYR A 272 1.70 -17.62 8.45
C TYR A 272 0.79 -16.38 8.64
N ARG A 273 -0.53 -16.56 8.58
CA ARG A 273 -1.50 -15.49 8.84
C ARG A 273 -1.53 -15.11 10.32
N GLY A 274 -2.00 -13.90 10.63
CA GLY A 274 -2.06 -13.38 12.00
C GLY A 274 -0.72 -12.90 12.56
N ARG A 275 0.37 -12.95 11.78
CA ARG A 275 1.74 -12.57 12.22
C ARG A 275 2.20 -11.21 11.67
N GLY A 276 1.28 -10.33 11.27
CA GLY A 276 1.62 -9.02 10.68
C GLY A 276 2.19 -9.04 9.25
N ILE A 277 2.56 -10.19 8.68
CA ILE A 277 3.20 -10.32 7.34
C ILE A 277 2.40 -9.61 6.25
N GLY A 278 1.09 -9.86 6.18
CA GLY A 278 0.23 -9.22 5.18
C GLY A 278 0.14 -7.71 5.34
N ARG A 279 0.17 -7.20 6.60
CA ARG A 279 0.17 -5.76 6.88
C ARG A 279 1.44 -5.12 6.32
N ARG A 280 2.59 -5.68 6.69
CA ARG A 280 3.90 -5.21 6.24
C ARG A 280 3.99 -5.19 4.71
N LEU A 281 3.63 -6.31 4.08
CA LEU A 281 3.64 -6.45 2.62
C LEU A 281 2.78 -5.37 1.95
N HIS A 282 1.57 -5.15 2.47
CA HIS A 282 0.66 -4.14 1.94
C HIS A 282 1.20 -2.72 2.12
N ASN A 283 1.64 -2.35 3.31
CA ASN A 283 2.11 -1.00 3.61
C ASN A 283 3.33 -0.62 2.76
N GLU A 284 4.29 -1.54 2.65
CA GLU A 284 5.46 -1.35 1.79
C GLU A 284 5.09 -1.20 0.32
N VAL A 285 4.20 -2.06 -0.18
CA VAL A 285 3.74 -2.00 -1.57
C VAL A 285 2.97 -0.70 -1.85
N MET A 286 2.08 -0.29 -0.95
CA MET A 286 1.35 0.98 -1.05
C MET A 286 2.32 2.16 -1.11
N SER A 287 3.31 2.20 -0.20
CA SER A 287 4.34 3.25 -0.20
C SER A 287 5.12 3.28 -1.52
N LYS A 288 5.51 2.12 -2.05
CA LYS A 288 6.24 2.03 -3.32
C LYS A 288 5.39 2.47 -4.51
N LEU A 289 4.12 2.09 -4.58
CA LEU A 289 3.19 2.54 -5.64
C LEU A 289 2.94 4.04 -5.59
N ASN A 290 2.74 4.62 -4.41
CA ASN A 290 2.55 6.06 -4.22
C ASN A 290 3.78 6.89 -4.63
N LYS A 291 4.99 6.30 -4.59
CA LYS A 291 6.23 6.95 -5.02
C LYS A 291 6.44 6.92 -6.54
N ILE A 292 5.67 6.13 -7.30
CA ILE A 292 5.78 6.09 -8.76
C ILE A 292 5.18 7.37 -9.34
N ARG A 293 6.00 8.12 -10.09
CA ARG A 293 5.57 9.35 -10.76
C ARG A 293 4.36 9.07 -11.66
N GLY A 294 3.31 9.86 -11.50
CA GLY A 294 2.08 9.76 -12.29
C GLY A 294 1.00 8.87 -11.68
N VAL A 295 1.33 8.04 -10.68
CA VAL A 295 0.31 7.27 -9.95
C VAL A 295 -0.51 8.22 -9.09
N GLY A 296 -1.75 8.46 -9.51
CA GLY A 296 -2.71 9.30 -8.78
C GLY A 296 -3.79 8.51 -8.04
N ILE A 297 -3.95 7.23 -8.37
CA ILE A 297 -4.95 6.33 -7.79
C ILE A 297 -4.32 4.95 -7.63
N ILE A 298 -4.59 4.29 -6.50
CA ILE A 298 -4.26 2.88 -6.29
C ILE A 298 -5.56 2.09 -6.13
N GLN A 299 -5.67 0.94 -6.78
CA GLN A 299 -6.84 0.07 -6.74
C GLN A 299 -6.51 -1.34 -6.22
N LEU A 300 -7.54 -2.01 -5.68
CA LEU A 300 -7.51 -3.45 -5.41
C LEU A 300 -8.01 -4.23 -6.62
N GLY A 301 -7.27 -5.26 -7.01
CA GLY A 301 -7.43 -5.89 -8.30
C GLY A 301 -6.71 -5.11 -9.40
N SER A 302 -6.93 -5.53 -10.64
CA SER A 302 -6.25 -5.00 -11.82
C SER A 302 -7.18 -5.07 -13.03
N THR A 303 -7.13 -4.06 -13.90
CA THR A 303 -7.96 -4.06 -15.12
C THR A 303 -7.36 -4.94 -16.20
N PHE A 304 -6.05 -4.74 -16.50
CA PHE A 304 -5.23 -5.53 -17.44
C PHE A 304 -3.74 -5.47 -17.00
N PRO A 305 -3.01 -6.60 -16.97
CA PRO A 305 -3.54 -7.96 -17.01
C PRO A 305 -4.49 -8.22 -15.84
N ARG A 306 -5.58 -8.96 -16.07
CA ARG A 306 -6.65 -9.17 -15.10
C ARG A 306 -6.49 -10.52 -14.42
N LEU A 307 -5.59 -10.58 -13.44
CA LEU A 307 -5.58 -11.67 -12.47
C LEU A 307 -6.93 -11.67 -11.76
N LEU A 308 -7.20 -10.68 -10.93
CA LEU A 308 -8.50 -10.50 -10.32
C LEU A 308 -8.99 -9.09 -10.63
N TYR A 309 -10.27 -8.94 -10.95
CA TYR A 309 -10.85 -7.60 -11.16
C TYR A 309 -10.94 -6.81 -9.84
N GLY A 310 -11.03 -7.53 -8.72
CA GLY A 310 -11.10 -6.99 -7.37
C GLY A 310 -11.04 -8.13 -6.35
N LEU A 311 -11.49 -7.86 -5.13
CA LEU A 311 -11.52 -8.85 -4.06
C LEU A 311 -12.54 -9.97 -4.32
N PRO A 312 -12.15 -11.25 -4.36
CA PRO A 312 -13.10 -12.34 -4.56
C PRO A 312 -14.03 -12.52 -3.34
N ALA A 313 -15.31 -12.14 -3.50
CA ALA A 313 -16.29 -12.07 -2.42
C ALA A 313 -16.41 -13.34 -1.56
N SER A 314 -16.19 -14.54 -2.13
CA SER A 314 -16.33 -15.80 -1.41
C SER A 314 -15.16 -16.16 -0.48
N VAL A 315 -14.00 -15.50 -0.61
CA VAL A 315 -12.77 -15.88 0.12
C VAL A 315 -12.03 -14.72 0.76
N THR A 316 -12.50 -13.49 0.57
CA THR A 316 -11.85 -12.30 1.11
C THR A 316 -12.34 -11.95 2.51
N ASN A 317 -11.39 -11.66 3.40
CA ASN A 317 -11.63 -10.93 4.63
C ASN A 317 -11.65 -9.41 4.32
N THR A 318 -12.83 -8.83 4.10
CA THR A 318 -12.96 -7.41 3.75
C THR A 318 -12.61 -6.48 4.90
N GLU A 319 -12.88 -6.88 6.15
CA GLU A 319 -12.54 -6.13 7.37
C GLU A 319 -11.04 -5.81 7.45
N TRP A 320 -10.19 -6.71 6.96
CA TRP A 320 -8.75 -6.49 6.90
C TRP A 320 -8.39 -5.31 5.98
N PHE A 321 -9.08 -5.14 4.85
CA PHE A 321 -8.87 -4.03 3.93
C PHE A 321 -9.53 -2.74 4.44
N GLU A 322 -10.72 -2.82 5.02
CA GLU A 322 -11.44 -1.67 5.60
C GLU A 322 -10.64 -1.01 6.73
N LYS A 323 -9.99 -1.80 7.60
CA LYS A 323 -9.06 -1.30 8.63
C LYS A 323 -7.83 -0.58 8.07
N ARG A 324 -7.62 -0.63 6.76
CA ARG A 324 -6.56 0.06 6.00
C ARG A 324 -7.15 1.08 5.03
N GLU A 325 -8.34 1.59 5.37
CA GLU A 325 -9.03 2.69 4.68
C GLU A 325 -9.52 2.39 3.27
N TRP A 326 -9.49 1.11 2.86
CA TRP A 326 -10.15 0.71 1.61
C TRP A 326 -11.66 0.85 1.76
N LYS A 327 -12.25 1.66 0.88
CA LYS A 327 -13.70 1.89 0.83
C LYS A 327 -14.38 0.75 0.07
N LEU A 328 -15.02 -0.17 0.80
CA LEU A 328 -15.60 -1.39 0.23
C LEU A 328 -17.14 -1.49 0.30
N HIS A 329 -17.81 -0.49 0.87
CA HIS A 329 -19.26 -0.54 1.14
C HIS A 329 -20.03 0.67 0.61
N GLU A 330 -19.43 1.47 -0.27
CA GLU A 330 -20.14 2.63 -0.84
C GLU A 330 -20.86 2.23 -2.13
N SER A 331 -21.98 2.91 -2.41
CA SER A 331 -22.77 2.68 -3.63
C SER A 331 -22.11 3.19 -4.92
N MET A 332 -20.97 3.87 -4.79
CA MET A 332 -20.24 4.48 -5.90
C MET A 332 -19.40 3.42 -6.65
N PRO A 333 -19.28 3.51 -7.99
CA PRO A 333 -18.31 2.71 -8.73
C PRO A 333 -16.90 2.85 -8.15
N GLY A 334 -16.15 1.74 -8.11
CA GLY A 334 -14.79 1.70 -7.55
C GLY A 334 -14.71 1.60 -6.02
N HIS A 335 -15.84 1.62 -5.31
CA HIS A 335 -15.86 1.64 -3.83
C HIS A 335 -16.49 0.36 -3.22
N GLY A 336 -16.16 -0.79 -3.82
CA GLY A 336 -16.56 -2.12 -3.33
C GLY A 336 -17.90 -2.65 -3.84
N ARG A 337 -18.50 -2.01 -4.85
CA ARG A 337 -19.66 -2.57 -5.55
C ARG A 337 -19.34 -3.98 -6.08
N LEU A 338 -20.26 -4.92 -5.88
CA LEU A 338 -20.14 -6.27 -6.43
C LEU A 338 -20.06 -6.24 -7.97
N VAL A 339 -19.06 -6.95 -8.50
CA VAL A 339 -18.87 -7.18 -9.93
C VAL A 339 -18.91 -8.68 -10.17
N ILE A 340 -19.44 -9.08 -11.32
CA ILE A 340 -19.67 -10.47 -11.68
C ILE A 340 -19.04 -10.71 -13.05
N ASP A 341 -18.32 -11.81 -13.19
CA ASP A 341 -17.91 -12.35 -14.49
C ASP A 341 -19.03 -13.25 -15.03
N TRP A 342 -19.51 -12.94 -16.23
CA TRP A 342 -20.65 -13.64 -16.82
C TRP A 342 -20.15 -14.74 -17.75
N LEU A 343 -20.68 -15.95 -17.59
CA LEU A 343 -20.49 -17.06 -18.51
C LEU A 343 -21.82 -17.32 -19.22
N LEU A 344 -21.86 -17.09 -20.53
CA LEU A 344 -23.06 -17.26 -21.35
C LEU A 344 -22.83 -18.34 -22.41
N ARG A 345 -23.81 -19.25 -22.54
CA ARG A 345 -23.88 -20.18 -23.67
C ARG A 345 -24.81 -19.59 -24.72
N PHE A 346 -24.26 -19.23 -25.88
CA PHE A 346 -25.07 -18.62 -26.96
C PHE A 346 -26.17 -19.54 -27.49
N ALA A 347 -25.97 -20.85 -27.48
CA ALA A 347 -27.00 -21.82 -27.89
C ALA A 347 -28.28 -21.76 -27.03
N ASP A 348 -28.17 -21.27 -25.79
CA ASP A 348 -29.29 -21.16 -24.86
C ASP A 348 -30.00 -19.80 -24.99
N SER A 349 -29.47 -18.88 -25.80
CA SER A 349 -29.99 -17.52 -25.95
C SER A 349 -30.67 -17.35 -27.31
N PRO A 350 -31.94 -16.88 -27.37
CA PRO A 350 -32.54 -16.51 -28.62
C PRO A 350 -31.76 -15.35 -29.25
N VAL A 351 -31.57 -15.38 -30.57
CA VAL A 351 -30.96 -14.26 -31.29
C VAL A 351 -31.82 -13.01 -31.05
N PRO A 352 -31.30 -11.95 -30.39
CA PRO A 352 -32.09 -10.76 -30.15
C PRO A 352 -32.45 -10.11 -31.49
N ASN A 353 -33.70 -9.64 -31.63
CA ASN A 353 -34.10 -8.85 -32.79
C ASN A 353 -33.51 -7.43 -32.66
N LEU A 354 -32.28 -7.26 -33.14
CA LEU A 354 -31.55 -5.98 -33.08
C LEU A 354 -32.03 -4.97 -34.14
N ALA A 355 -32.87 -5.39 -35.10
CA ALA A 355 -33.35 -4.54 -36.19
C ALA A 355 -34.21 -3.35 -35.68
N SER A 356 -34.77 -3.44 -34.47
CA SER A 356 -35.60 -2.37 -33.89
C SER A 356 -34.82 -1.16 -33.35
N ALA A 357 -33.48 -1.24 -33.26
CA ALA A 357 -32.67 -0.18 -32.65
C ALA A 357 -31.99 0.77 -33.66
N GLY A 358 -32.11 0.54 -34.97
CA GLY A 358 -31.43 1.36 -36.00
C GLY A 358 -29.90 1.28 -35.97
N LEU A 359 -29.34 0.32 -35.23
CA LEU A 359 -27.90 0.13 -35.07
C LEU A 359 -27.36 -0.86 -36.09
N THR A 360 -26.19 -0.56 -36.64
CA THR A 360 -25.38 -1.52 -37.40
C THR A 360 -24.09 -1.82 -36.68
N PHE A 361 -23.56 -3.03 -36.86
CA PHE A 361 -22.31 -3.46 -36.23
C PHE A 361 -21.33 -3.96 -37.28
N ARG A 362 -20.07 -3.60 -37.14
CA ARG A 362 -18.98 -4.06 -38.02
C ARG A 362 -17.65 -4.14 -37.28
N PRO A 363 -16.66 -4.87 -37.81
CA PRO A 363 -15.28 -4.74 -37.37
C PRO A 363 -14.79 -3.30 -37.51
N CYS A 364 -13.90 -2.91 -36.60
CA CYS A 364 -13.23 -1.63 -36.60
C CYS A 364 -12.36 -1.42 -37.84
N GLN A 365 -12.29 -0.17 -38.29
CA GLN A 365 -11.44 0.30 -39.37
C GLN A 365 -10.46 1.37 -38.84
N LEU A 366 -9.36 1.62 -39.56
CA LEU A 366 -8.38 2.63 -39.15
C LEU A 366 -8.98 4.04 -39.00
N SER A 367 -10.00 4.37 -39.80
CA SER A 367 -10.73 5.64 -39.71
C SER A 367 -11.50 5.82 -38.40
N ASP A 368 -11.78 4.74 -37.67
CA ASP A 368 -12.54 4.79 -36.42
C ASP A 368 -11.66 5.13 -35.20
N TYR A 369 -10.32 5.11 -35.34
CA TYR A 369 -9.36 5.17 -34.24
C TYR A 369 -9.65 6.30 -33.25
N GLN A 370 -9.74 7.54 -33.74
CA GLN A 370 -9.94 8.69 -32.87
C GLN A 370 -11.27 8.61 -32.10
N GLN A 371 -12.35 8.19 -32.76
CA GLN A 371 -13.67 8.08 -32.14
C GLN A 371 -13.71 6.98 -31.07
N ILE A 372 -13.01 5.87 -31.29
CA ILE A 372 -12.90 4.77 -30.32
C ILE A 372 -12.13 5.23 -29.08
N ILE A 373 -10.96 5.87 -29.28
CA ILE A 373 -10.16 6.39 -28.16
C ILE A 373 -10.97 7.41 -27.35
N ASP A 374 -11.70 8.31 -28.01
CA ASP A 374 -12.53 9.31 -27.33
C ASP A 374 -13.65 8.67 -26.50
N ILE A 375 -14.37 7.69 -27.06
CA ILE A 375 -15.47 7.01 -26.37
C ILE A 375 -14.93 6.13 -25.23
N ALA A 376 -13.82 5.41 -25.46
CA ALA A 376 -13.17 4.58 -24.45
C ALA A 376 -12.67 5.41 -23.27
N THR A 377 -12.05 6.56 -23.53
CA THR A 377 -11.55 7.47 -22.50
C THR A 377 -12.69 8.07 -21.68
N LYS A 378 -13.79 8.48 -22.33
CA LYS A 378 -14.97 9.03 -21.64
C LYS A 378 -15.67 7.98 -20.78
N GLU A 379 -15.91 6.79 -21.32
CA GLU A 379 -16.56 5.71 -20.56
C GLU A 379 -15.68 5.16 -19.45
N SER A 380 -14.36 5.06 -19.64
CA SER A 380 -13.43 4.61 -18.58
C SER A 380 -13.44 5.57 -17.40
N GLN A 381 -13.38 6.88 -17.64
CA GLN A 381 -13.48 7.91 -16.60
C GLN A 381 -14.84 7.84 -15.88
N ARG A 382 -15.94 7.72 -16.64
CA ARG A 382 -17.29 7.66 -16.06
C ARG A 382 -17.51 6.44 -15.18
N ARG A 383 -16.96 5.28 -15.56
CA ARG A 383 -17.15 4.01 -14.85
C ARG A 383 -16.05 3.70 -13.85
N TYR A 384 -15.01 4.55 -13.75
CA TYR A 384 -13.76 4.19 -13.08
C TYR A 384 -13.15 2.91 -13.66
N GLY A 385 -13.42 2.62 -14.94
CA GLY A 385 -12.95 1.47 -15.70
C GLY A 385 -11.58 1.74 -16.30
N PHE A 386 -10.63 2.15 -15.46
CA PHE A 386 -9.37 2.66 -15.92
C PHE A 386 -8.49 1.57 -16.56
N GLY A 387 -7.68 1.93 -17.56
CA GLY A 387 -6.88 0.99 -18.36
C GLY A 387 -7.56 0.51 -19.64
N TRP A 388 -8.83 0.89 -19.89
CA TRP A 388 -9.49 0.58 -21.18
C TRP A 388 -8.86 1.31 -22.37
N TYR A 389 -8.39 2.54 -22.15
CA TYR A 389 -7.64 3.29 -23.16
C TYR A 389 -6.46 2.47 -23.68
N ASP A 390 -5.60 2.02 -22.77
CA ASP A 390 -4.40 1.25 -23.08
C ASP A 390 -4.74 -0.05 -23.82
N GLN A 391 -5.83 -0.72 -23.44
CA GLN A 391 -6.28 -1.93 -24.12
C GLN A 391 -6.75 -1.67 -25.56
N TYR A 392 -7.51 -0.61 -25.78
CA TYR A 392 -7.94 -0.22 -27.12
C TYR A 392 -6.73 0.20 -27.97
N ALA A 393 -5.84 1.03 -27.43
CA ALA A 393 -4.62 1.48 -28.13
C ALA A 393 -3.77 0.28 -28.56
N LYS A 394 -3.42 -0.62 -27.63
CA LYS A 394 -2.65 -1.85 -27.91
C LYS A 394 -3.32 -2.73 -28.97
N THR A 395 -4.64 -2.85 -28.94
CA THR A 395 -5.38 -3.68 -29.91
C THR A 395 -5.40 -3.05 -31.28
N MET A 396 -5.61 -1.73 -31.38
CA MET A 396 -5.59 -0.97 -32.63
C MET A 396 -4.19 -0.96 -33.27
N ASP A 397 -3.13 -0.87 -32.46
CA ASP A 397 -1.73 -0.86 -32.91
C ASP A 397 -1.21 -2.27 -33.28
N SER A 398 -2.04 -3.30 -33.11
CA SER A 398 -1.72 -4.70 -33.43
C SER A 398 -2.43 -5.17 -34.69
N SER A 399 -2.12 -6.40 -35.13
CA SER A 399 -2.87 -7.06 -36.22
C SER A 399 -4.30 -7.49 -35.86
N TYR A 400 -4.74 -7.27 -34.60
CA TYR A 400 -6.03 -7.72 -34.07
C TYR A 400 -7.09 -6.61 -34.05
N THR A 401 -6.97 -5.57 -34.90
CA THR A 401 -7.96 -4.48 -34.99
C THR A 401 -9.37 -4.99 -35.28
N ASN A 402 -9.50 -6.09 -36.04
CA ASN A 402 -10.77 -6.72 -36.38
C ASN A 402 -11.51 -7.33 -35.17
N SER A 403 -10.81 -7.57 -34.07
CA SER A 403 -11.38 -8.03 -32.81
C SER A 403 -12.19 -6.93 -32.11
N ILE A 404 -12.02 -5.67 -32.50
CA ILE A 404 -12.84 -4.56 -32.05
C ILE A 404 -14.09 -4.49 -32.91
N ILE A 405 -15.26 -4.57 -32.28
CA ILE A 405 -16.56 -4.41 -32.93
C ILE A 405 -17.09 -3.02 -32.59
N VAL A 406 -17.45 -2.26 -33.62
CA VAL A 406 -18.04 -0.93 -33.49
C VAL A 406 -19.54 -1.00 -33.78
N GLY A 407 -20.33 -0.25 -33.02
CA GLY A 407 -21.75 -0.05 -33.23
C GLY A 407 -22.02 1.37 -33.71
N LEU A 408 -22.83 1.47 -34.77
CA LEU A 408 -23.09 2.71 -35.51
C LEU A 408 -24.58 3.02 -35.55
N GLU A 409 -24.93 4.29 -35.38
CA GLU A 409 -26.24 4.85 -35.70
C GLU A 409 -26.08 5.71 -36.96
N GLY A 410 -26.47 5.19 -38.12
CA GLY A 410 -26.02 5.73 -39.41
C GLY A 410 -24.50 5.59 -39.55
N ASP A 411 -23.80 6.70 -39.77
CA ASP A 411 -22.32 6.75 -39.82
C ASP A 411 -21.67 7.12 -38.47
N ASN A 412 -22.47 7.38 -37.43
CA ASN A 412 -21.97 7.84 -36.15
C ASN A 412 -21.58 6.66 -35.25
N LEU A 413 -20.34 6.63 -34.77
CA LEU A 413 -19.88 5.63 -33.80
C LEU A 413 -20.49 5.93 -32.42
N VAL A 414 -21.31 4.99 -31.94
CA VAL A 414 -22.04 5.09 -30.67
C VAL A 414 -21.71 3.98 -29.69
N ALA A 415 -21.07 2.90 -30.14
CA ALA A 415 -20.61 1.82 -29.27
C ALA A 415 -19.31 1.20 -29.79
N ALA A 416 -18.53 0.62 -28.88
CA ALA A 416 -17.36 -0.19 -29.18
C ALA A 416 -17.21 -1.30 -28.14
N ALA A 417 -16.69 -2.45 -28.54
CA ALA A 417 -16.31 -3.53 -27.64
C ALA A 417 -15.13 -4.31 -28.20
N ILE A 418 -14.32 -4.90 -27.33
CA ILE A 418 -13.23 -5.79 -27.74
C ILE A 418 -13.69 -7.23 -27.53
N THR A 419 -13.80 -7.98 -28.62
CA THR A 419 -13.99 -9.43 -28.59
C THR A 419 -12.63 -10.12 -28.61
N TYR A 420 -12.51 -11.33 -28.06
CA TYR A 420 -11.25 -12.07 -28.11
C TYR A 420 -11.49 -13.56 -27.96
N LEU A 421 -10.55 -14.36 -28.47
CA LEU A 421 -10.42 -15.77 -28.16
C LEU A 421 -9.20 -15.99 -27.26
N PRO A 422 -9.18 -17.04 -26.44
CA PRO A 422 -7.99 -17.35 -25.66
C PRO A 422 -6.88 -17.84 -26.57
N ASN A 423 -5.63 -17.55 -26.22
CA ASN A 423 -4.44 -18.04 -26.91
C ASN A 423 -4.33 -17.67 -28.41
N ASP A 424 -5.17 -16.76 -28.91
CA ASP A 424 -5.11 -16.26 -30.28
C ASP A 424 -3.99 -15.23 -30.48
N GLY A 425 -3.36 -14.78 -29.39
CA GLY A 425 -2.32 -13.75 -29.39
C GLY A 425 -2.84 -12.32 -29.34
N SER A 426 -4.17 -12.12 -29.29
CA SER A 426 -4.78 -10.80 -29.14
C SER A 426 -4.43 -10.20 -27.77
N PRO A 427 -4.25 -8.86 -27.67
CA PRO A 427 -3.95 -8.23 -26.40
C PRO A 427 -4.93 -8.61 -25.28
N CYS A 428 -6.25 -8.58 -25.55
CA CYS A 428 -7.25 -9.01 -24.57
C CYS A 428 -7.13 -10.49 -24.18
N GLY A 429 -6.91 -11.39 -25.14
CA GLY A 429 -6.71 -12.81 -24.86
C GLY A 429 -5.47 -13.09 -24.00
N THR A 430 -4.42 -12.28 -24.14
CA THR A 430 -3.22 -12.38 -23.28
C THR A 430 -3.39 -11.79 -21.88
N ASP A 431 -4.35 -10.89 -21.70
CA ASP A 431 -4.58 -10.17 -20.44
C ASP A 431 -5.69 -10.77 -19.58
N ILE A 432 -6.60 -11.56 -20.16
CA ILE A 432 -7.73 -12.16 -19.45
C ILE A 432 -7.64 -13.69 -19.55
N PRO A 433 -7.15 -14.39 -18.51
CA PRO A 433 -6.86 -15.82 -18.60
C PRO A 433 -8.09 -16.73 -18.42
N TRP A 434 -9.16 -16.19 -17.83
CA TRP A 434 -10.26 -16.98 -17.28
C TRP A 434 -11.05 -17.80 -18.30
N PRO A 435 -11.32 -17.32 -19.53
CA PRO A 435 -12.00 -18.16 -20.52
C PRO A 435 -11.22 -19.44 -20.86
N ALA A 436 -9.90 -19.33 -21.07
CA ALA A 436 -9.03 -20.48 -21.33
C ALA A 436 -8.91 -21.44 -20.13
N ALA A 437 -9.10 -20.95 -18.91
CA ALA A 437 -9.11 -21.78 -17.70
C ALA A 437 -10.38 -22.62 -17.56
N ILE A 438 -11.46 -22.25 -18.27
CA ILE A 438 -12.71 -23.02 -18.32
C ILE A 438 -12.61 -24.04 -19.47
N GLU A 439 -12.55 -23.59 -20.72
CA GLU A 439 -12.41 -24.43 -21.92
C GLU A 439 -11.79 -23.62 -23.09
N GLN A 440 -11.13 -24.30 -24.05
CA GLN A 440 -10.41 -23.63 -25.16
C GLN A 440 -11.33 -22.98 -26.21
N ASN A 441 -12.60 -23.36 -26.26
CA ASN A 441 -13.61 -22.85 -27.21
C ASN A 441 -14.40 -21.65 -26.64
N ILE A 442 -14.03 -21.13 -25.47
CA ILE A 442 -14.73 -20.02 -24.82
C ILE A 442 -13.99 -18.72 -25.11
N GLY A 443 -14.61 -17.84 -25.89
CA GLY A 443 -14.16 -16.46 -26.09
C GLY A 443 -14.67 -15.50 -25.01
N GLY A 444 -14.37 -14.23 -25.19
CA GLY A 444 -14.88 -13.18 -24.32
C GLY A 444 -15.16 -11.87 -25.03
N VAL A 445 -15.85 -10.99 -24.30
CA VAL A 445 -16.06 -9.59 -24.67
C VAL A 445 -15.65 -8.71 -23.48
N SER A 446 -14.95 -7.63 -23.76
CA SER A 446 -14.44 -6.69 -22.75
C SER A 446 -14.55 -5.25 -23.25
N CYS A 447 -14.31 -4.30 -22.34
CA CYS A 447 -14.25 -2.86 -22.63
C CYS A 447 -15.46 -2.33 -23.40
N ILE A 448 -16.67 -2.82 -23.10
CA ILE A 448 -17.90 -2.38 -23.77
C ILE A 448 -18.16 -0.92 -23.42
N CYS A 449 -18.01 -0.05 -24.42
CA CYS A 449 -18.28 1.37 -24.34
C CYS A 449 -19.54 1.68 -25.12
N ILE A 450 -20.45 2.43 -24.50
CA ILE A 450 -21.66 2.93 -25.15
C ILE A 450 -21.69 4.43 -24.88
N LYS A 451 -21.81 5.23 -25.92
CA LYS A 451 -21.92 6.68 -25.82
C LYS A 451 -23.22 7.00 -25.07
N GLY A 452 -23.10 7.36 -23.80
CA GLY A 452 -24.24 7.84 -23.01
C GLY A 452 -24.69 9.23 -23.48
N LYS A 453 -25.98 9.56 -23.28
CA LYS A 453 -26.34 10.97 -23.06
C LYS A 453 -25.64 11.40 -21.78
N LEU A 454 -24.89 12.51 -21.83
CA LEU A 454 -24.49 13.22 -20.62
C LEU A 454 -25.77 13.39 -19.78
N LEU A 455 -25.82 12.77 -18.61
CA LEU A 455 -26.79 13.19 -17.62
C LEU A 455 -26.37 14.62 -17.26
N ASP A 456 -27.04 15.60 -17.87
CA ASP A 456 -26.99 16.97 -17.40
C ASP A 456 -27.39 16.93 -15.92
N ASN A 457 -26.42 17.19 -15.04
CA ASN A 457 -26.67 17.35 -13.61
C ASN A 457 -27.73 18.45 -13.45
N ARG A 458 -28.94 18.06 -13.05
CA ARG A 458 -29.88 18.93 -12.33
C ARG A 458 -29.75 18.67 -10.85
#